data_AF-V5ZAS4-F1
#
_entry.id   AF-V5ZAS4-F1
#
_cell.length_a   1.000
_cell.length_b   1.000
_cell.length_c   1.000
_cell.angle_alpha   90.00
_cell.angle_beta   90.00
_cell.angle_gamma   90.00
#
_symmetry.space_group_name_H-M   'P 1'
#
loop_
_entity.id
_entity.type
_entity.pdbx_description
1 polymer ?
#
loop_
_entity_poly.entity_id
_entity_poly.type
_entity_poly.pdbx_seq_one_letter_code
_entity_poly.pdbx_strand_id
1 'polypeptide(L)'
;MHSGVWHIFRAKSSTPEGQVETIVKNLKEVGFTSKDYLAFQVNNKRGNNANATREEMAGNLFNLIRLVIDSDLPVSFSNLYIKSNIDTWKNSVAWEMHDDFFRKINM
;
A
#
# COMPACT_ATOMS: atom_id res chain seq x y z
N MET A 1 -12.05 19.58 5.42
CA MET A 1 -12.44 18.51 4.48
C MET A 1 -11.35 17.47 4.50
N HIS A 2 -11.68 16.20 4.69
CA HIS A 2 -10.71 15.10 4.62
C HIS A 2 -10.61 14.66 3.17
N SER A 3 -9.40 14.64 2.59
CA SER A 3 -9.20 14.13 1.24
C SER A 3 -8.71 12.68 1.30
N GLY A 4 -9.23 11.85 0.40
CA GLY A 4 -8.77 10.47 0.24
C GLY A 4 -7.91 10.35 -1.02
N VAL A 5 -6.69 9.85 -0.88
CA VAL A 5 -5.78 9.53 -1.99
C VAL A 5 -5.57 8.02 -2.07
N TRP A 6 -5.27 7.51 -3.26
CA TRP A 6 -5.05 6.09 -3.47
C TRP A 6 -3.87 5.85 -4.40
N HIS A 7 -3.13 4.77 -4.12
CA HIS A 7 -2.01 4.30 -4.93
C HIS A 7 -2.32 2.89 -5.47
N ILE A 8 -2.08 2.66 -6.75
CA ILE A 8 -2.15 1.31 -7.33
C ILE A 8 -0.86 0.58 -6.96
N PHE A 9 -0.98 -0.42 -6.08
CA PHE A 9 0.13 -1.27 -5.70
C PHE A 9 0.63 -2.09 -6.89
N ARG A 10 1.96 -2.09 -7.09
CA ARG A 10 2.66 -2.86 -8.12
C ARG A 10 3.64 -3.80 -7.45
N ALA A 11 3.39 -5.10 -7.53
CA ALA A 11 4.23 -6.13 -6.91
C ALA A 11 5.49 -6.43 -7.73
N LYS A 12 5.43 -6.35 -9.07
CA LYS A 12 6.57 -6.68 -9.95
C LYS A 12 7.04 -5.55 -10.85
N SER A 13 6.13 -4.70 -11.31
CA SER A 13 6.50 -3.66 -12.29
C SER A 13 7.13 -2.42 -11.66
N SER A 14 7.37 -2.41 -10.35
CA SER A 14 8.13 -1.39 -9.62
C SER A 14 8.55 -1.95 -8.27
N THR A 15 9.69 -1.53 -7.75
CA THR A 15 10.13 -1.90 -6.39
C THR A 15 9.33 -1.11 -5.34
N PRO A 16 9.30 -1.55 -4.07
CA PRO A 16 8.76 -0.75 -2.97
C PRO A 16 9.40 0.65 -2.88
N GLU A 17 10.71 0.75 -3.08
CA GLU A 17 11.49 1.99 -3.01
C GLU A 17 11.07 2.97 -4.13
N GLY A 18 10.99 2.50 -5.37
CA GLY A 18 10.55 3.35 -6.48
C GLY A 18 9.10 3.82 -6.33
N GLN A 19 8.24 3.00 -5.72
CA GLN A 19 6.87 3.39 -5.40
C GLN A 19 6.82 4.42 -4.28
N VAL A 20 7.57 4.27 -3.19
CA VAL A 20 7.55 5.27 -2.10
C VAL A 20 8.09 6.61 -2.58
N GLU A 21 9.15 6.65 -3.40
CA GLU A 21 9.66 7.90 -3.97
C GLU A 21 8.57 8.66 -4.74
N THR A 22 7.81 7.94 -5.57
CA THR A 22 6.72 8.51 -6.36
C THR A 22 5.56 8.98 -5.46
N ILE A 23 5.18 8.18 -4.46
CA ILE A 23 4.11 8.53 -3.51
C ILE A 23 4.48 9.78 -2.73
N VAL A 24 5.66 9.80 -2.11
CA VAL A 24 6.15 10.93 -1.29
C VAL A 24 6.19 12.21 -2.11
N LYS A 25 6.77 12.16 -3.32
CA LYS A 25 6.81 13.31 -4.23
C LYS A 25 5.41 13.86 -4.50
N ASN A 26 4.50 13.00 -4.99
CA ASN A 26 3.19 13.44 -5.43
C ASN A 26 2.32 13.95 -4.27
N LEU A 27 2.41 13.30 -3.10
CA LEU A 27 1.63 13.70 -1.93
C LEU A 27 2.10 15.03 -1.34
N LYS A 28 3.41 15.32 -1.37
CA LYS A 28 3.92 16.64 -0.99
C LYS A 28 3.45 17.73 -1.96
N GLU A 29 3.48 17.47 -3.26
CA GLU A 29 3.06 18.43 -4.29
C GLU A 29 1.60 18.88 -4.12
N VAL A 30 0.73 18.00 -3.63
CA VAL A 30 -0.70 18.32 -3.38
C VAL A 30 -0.99 18.79 -1.95
N GLY A 31 0.04 18.98 -1.12
CA GLY A 31 -0.12 19.44 0.26
C GLY A 31 -0.81 18.43 1.18
N PHE A 32 -0.54 17.13 1.01
CA PHE A 32 -1.08 16.07 1.86
C PHE A 32 -0.76 16.29 3.34
N THR A 33 -1.74 16.10 4.21
CA THR A 33 -1.64 16.33 5.66
C THR A 33 -2.03 15.10 6.48
N SER A 34 -1.78 15.13 7.79
CA SER A 34 -2.20 14.06 8.71
C SER A 34 -3.72 13.88 8.84
N LYS A 35 -4.51 14.83 8.29
CA LYS A 35 -5.97 14.72 8.24
C LYS A 35 -6.45 13.94 7.01
N ASP A 36 -5.59 13.71 6.04
CA ASP A 36 -5.93 13.02 4.80
C ASP A 36 -5.71 11.51 4.95
N TYR A 37 -6.38 10.74 4.09
CA TYR A 37 -6.32 9.28 4.10
C TYR A 37 -5.56 8.77 2.88
N LEU A 38 -4.70 7.77 3.07
CA LEU A 38 -3.97 7.10 1.99
C LEU A 38 -4.38 5.62 1.91
N ALA A 39 -4.85 5.21 0.75
CA ALA A 39 -5.22 3.83 0.47
C ALA A 39 -4.26 3.16 -0.52
N PHE A 40 -3.78 1.96 -0.19
CA PHE A 40 -3.10 1.08 -1.14
C PHE A 40 -4.14 0.18 -1.81
N GLN A 41 -4.36 0.39 -3.11
CA GLN A 41 -5.23 -0.49 -3.88
C GLN A 41 -4.47 -1.74 -4.32
N VAL A 42 -4.83 -2.87 -3.72
CA VAL A 42 -4.20 -4.18 -3.95
C VAL A 42 -5.15 -5.05 -4.75
N ASN A 43 -4.76 -5.41 -5.97
CA ASN A 43 -5.55 -6.24 -6.87
C ASN A 43 -4.63 -7.09 -7.75
N ASN A 44 -4.88 -8.40 -7.84
CA ASN A 44 -4.06 -9.32 -8.62
C ASN A 44 -4.19 -9.12 -10.15
N LYS A 45 -5.25 -8.47 -10.63
CA LYS A 45 -5.49 -8.17 -12.05
C LYS A 45 -5.12 -6.74 -12.45
N ARG A 46 -4.58 -5.93 -11.53
CA ARG A 46 -4.10 -4.56 -11.80
C ARG A 46 -2.65 -4.40 -11.37
N GLY A 47 -2.01 -3.30 -11.77
CA GLY A 47 -0.63 -2.99 -11.34
C GLY A 47 0.41 -4.01 -11.82
N ASN A 48 0.11 -4.78 -12.87
CA ASN A 48 0.93 -5.90 -13.35
C ASN A 48 1.23 -6.97 -12.29
N ASN A 49 0.24 -7.23 -11.43
CA ASN A 49 0.34 -8.20 -10.32
C ASN A 49 -0.01 -9.64 -10.71
N ALA A 50 -0.51 -9.88 -11.94
CA ALA A 50 -1.08 -11.18 -12.31
C ALA A 50 -0.09 -12.36 -12.21
N ASN A 51 1.21 -12.08 -12.39
CA ASN A 51 2.28 -13.06 -12.34
C ASN A 51 3.12 -12.95 -11.05
N ALA A 52 2.65 -12.20 -10.05
CA ALA A 52 3.29 -12.15 -8.75
C ALA A 52 2.90 -13.37 -7.93
N THR A 53 3.86 -13.97 -7.21
CA THR A 53 3.52 -14.98 -6.22
C THR A 53 2.80 -14.34 -5.03
N ARG A 54 2.14 -15.16 -4.20
CA ARG A 54 1.43 -14.68 -3.01
C ARG A 54 2.40 -14.03 -2.01
N GLU A 55 3.60 -14.59 -1.91
CA GLU A 55 4.70 -14.11 -1.06
C GLU A 55 5.29 -12.81 -1.61
N GLU A 56 5.51 -12.71 -2.92
CA GLU A 56 5.94 -11.45 -3.56
C GLU A 56 4.91 -10.33 -3.31
N MET A 57 3.62 -10.63 -3.44
CA MET A 57 2.53 -9.69 -3.16
C MET A 57 2.56 -9.22 -1.70
N ALA A 58 2.66 -10.14 -0.75
CA ALA A 58 2.65 -9.81 0.68
C ALA A 58 3.92 -9.05 1.10
N GLY A 59 5.09 -9.55 0.71
CA GLY A 59 6.38 -8.96 1.08
C GLY A 59 6.57 -7.56 0.49
N ASN A 60 6.24 -7.37 -0.79
CA ASN A 60 6.39 -6.04 -1.41
C ASN A 60 5.34 -5.05 -0.92
N LEU A 61 4.14 -5.50 -0.57
CA LEU A 61 3.14 -4.63 0.05
C LEU A 61 3.58 -4.21 1.46
N PHE A 62 4.03 -5.16 2.28
CA PHE A 62 4.57 -4.90 3.61
C PHE A 62 5.72 -3.88 3.55
N ASN A 63 6.71 -4.11 2.68
CA ASN A 63 7.85 -3.22 2.52
C ASN A 63 7.43 -1.83 2.06
N LEU A 64 6.51 -1.71 1.09
CA LEU A 64 6.03 -0.43 0.62
C LEU A 64 5.34 0.38 1.73
N ILE A 65 4.43 -0.25 2.48
CA ILE A 65 3.70 0.43 3.54
C ILE A 65 4.65 0.83 4.66
N ARG A 66 5.59 -0.03 5.04
CA ARG A 66 6.62 0.30 6.03
C ARG A 66 7.45 1.52 5.60
N LEU A 67 7.92 1.53 4.35
CA LEU A 67 8.68 2.66 3.80
C LEU A 67 7.87 3.96 3.78
N VAL A 68 6.56 3.89 3.50
CA VAL A 68 5.67 5.07 3.58
C VAL A 68 5.54 5.58 5.01
N ILE A 69 5.38 4.69 6.00
CA ILE A 69 5.33 5.06 7.42
C ILE A 69 6.66 5.65 7.89
N ASP A 70 7.78 5.09 7.43
CA ASP A 70 9.13 5.53 7.79
C ASP A 70 9.58 6.79 7.01
N SER A 71 8.77 7.26 6.05
CA SER A 71 9.04 8.47 5.26
C SER A 71 8.73 9.74 6.06
N ASP A 72 8.93 10.91 5.43
CA ASP A 72 8.57 12.20 6.02
C ASP A 72 7.13 12.63 5.74
N LEU A 73 6.30 11.74 5.18
CA LEU A 73 4.87 11.98 5.06
C LEU A 73 4.20 11.93 6.44
N PRO A 74 3.20 12.79 6.72
CA PRO A 74 2.46 12.78 7.97
C PRO A 74 1.41 11.65 8.00
N VAL A 75 1.85 10.41 7.86
CA VAL A 75 1.01 9.21 7.78
C VAL A 75 1.22 8.33 9.00
N SER A 76 0.15 7.70 9.48
CA SER A 76 0.18 6.72 10.56
C SER A 76 -0.78 5.56 10.25
N PHE A 77 -0.78 4.53 11.09
CA PHE A 77 -1.71 3.40 10.92
C PHE A 77 -3.19 3.83 10.89
N SER A 78 -3.57 4.90 11.61
CA SER A 78 -4.97 5.34 11.71
C SER A 78 -5.53 5.98 10.43
N ASN A 79 -4.68 6.50 9.55
CA ASN A 79 -5.11 7.09 8.28
C ASN A 79 -4.66 6.31 7.04
N LEU A 80 -4.17 5.07 7.25
CA LEU A 80 -3.83 4.13 6.19
C LEU A 80 -4.94 3.09 5.97
N TYR A 81 -5.14 2.76 4.70
CA TYR A 81 -6.07 1.72 4.26
C TYR A 81 -5.42 0.77 3.25
N ILE A 82 -5.79 -0.51 3.31
CA ILE A 82 -5.55 -1.46 2.23
C ILE A 82 -6.89 -1.77 1.57
N LYS A 83 -7.08 -1.29 0.34
CA LYS A 83 -8.29 -1.56 -0.44
C LYS A 83 -8.06 -2.75 -1.35
N SER A 84 -8.71 -3.87 -1.05
CA SER A 84 -8.66 -5.08 -1.89
C SER A 84 -10.04 -5.71 -2.07
N ASN A 85 -10.16 -6.63 -3.03
CA ASN A 85 -11.31 -7.53 -3.07
C ASN A 85 -10.97 -8.82 -2.32
N ILE A 86 -12.00 -9.53 -1.84
CA ILE A 86 -11.82 -10.69 -0.98
C ILE A 86 -11.01 -11.81 -1.66
N ASP A 87 -11.17 -11.99 -2.97
CA ASP A 87 -10.46 -13.02 -3.73
C ASP A 87 -8.96 -12.72 -3.86
N THR A 88 -8.59 -11.46 -4.14
CA THR A 88 -7.18 -11.05 -4.19
C THR A 88 -6.55 -11.23 -2.82
N TRP A 89 -7.19 -10.71 -1.77
CA TRP A 89 -6.63 -10.75 -0.43
C TRP A 89 -6.43 -12.19 0.04
N LYS A 90 -7.45 -13.04 -0.09
CA LYS A 90 -7.37 -14.44 0.38
C LYS A 90 -6.44 -15.31 -0.47
N ASN A 91 -6.50 -15.18 -1.79
CA ASN A 91 -5.87 -16.16 -2.69
C ASN A 91 -4.58 -15.67 -3.35
N SER A 92 -4.33 -14.37 -3.36
CA SER A 92 -3.19 -13.76 -4.08
C SER A 92 -2.26 -12.96 -3.18
N VAL A 93 -2.56 -12.83 -1.89
CA VAL A 93 -1.65 -12.24 -0.89
C VAL A 93 -1.41 -13.29 0.19
N ALA A 94 -0.15 -13.61 0.48
CA ALA A 94 0.23 -14.41 1.65
C ALA A 94 0.23 -13.50 2.90
N TRP A 95 -0.93 -12.89 3.19
CA TRP A 95 -1.08 -11.87 4.23
C TRP A 95 -0.68 -12.40 5.61
N GLU A 96 -0.82 -13.71 5.82
CA GLU A 96 -0.42 -14.43 7.02
C GLU A 96 1.07 -14.27 7.38
N MET A 97 1.95 -14.00 6.40
CA MET A 97 3.37 -13.75 6.63
C MET A 97 3.64 -12.49 7.47
N HIS A 98 2.68 -11.55 7.46
CA HIS A 98 2.77 -10.27 8.14
C HIS A 98 1.45 -9.91 8.85
N ASP A 99 0.74 -10.90 9.39
CA ASP A 99 -0.62 -10.72 9.97
C ASP A 99 -0.67 -9.59 11.02
N ASP A 100 0.26 -9.61 11.98
CA ASP A 100 0.37 -8.59 13.03
C ASP A 100 0.56 -7.18 12.48
N PHE A 101 1.18 -7.03 11.31
CA PHE A 101 1.35 -5.74 10.66
C PHE A 101 0.08 -5.32 9.92
N PHE A 102 -0.48 -6.20 9.08
CA PHE A 102 -1.66 -5.87 8.29
C PHE A 102 -2.90 -5.60 9.15
N ARG A 103 -3.05 -6.26 10.31
CA ARG A 103 -4.14 -5.98 11.27
C ARG A 103 -4.12 -4.58 11.87
N LYS A 104 -2.99 -3.88 11.84
CA LYS A 104 -2.89 -2.49 12.31
C LYS A 104 -3.45 -1.50 11.29
N ILE A 105 -3.65 -1.93 10.05
CA ILE A 105 -4.09 -1.08 8.95
C ILE A 105 -5.57 -1.34 8.69
N ASN A 106 -6.32 -0.28 8.39
CA ASN A 106 -7.73 -0.43 8.06
C ASN A 106 -7.88 -1.16 6.71
N MET A 107 -8.86 -2.07 6.60
CA MET A 107 -9.14 -2.83 5.38
C MET A 107 -10.58 -2.60 4.90
#